data_AF-A0A7S4EKX5-F1
#
_entry.id   AF-A0A7S4EKX5-F1
#
_cell.length_a   1.000
_cell.length_b   1.000
_cell.length_c   1.000
_cell.angle_alpha   90.00
_cell.angle_beta   90.00
_cell.angle_gamma   90.00
#
_symmetry.space_group_name_H-M   'P 1'
#
loop_
_entity.id
_entity.type
_entity.pdbx_description
1 polymer ?
#
loop_
_entity_poly.entity_id
_entity_poly.type
_entity_poly.pdbx_seq_one_letter_code
_entity_poly.pdbx_strand_id
1 'polypeptide(L)'
;MAKELPDEVMVVLVGDMVTEEALPTYQTLLNTFEGCDDPIGNADTPWAKWSRGWTSEENRHGDLLNKYLYLTGKCDMRAIEVTIQHLITSGFNPDAQKDPYRGFVYTSFQERATKVSHSNVGRLAGIAGDSNLRRICAKIAGDEARHEKAYQLFSEEILKRDPDGLIMTFGDMMRGQIVMPAELMTDGVDTNMYENFSAVAQKLQVYTAIDYAEIIGHLVKRWDLENLEGLSPEAEKEREYLCKLPTRYKKLAERSMNRKKKVNEEDPEVAFSWIHGRTV
;
A
#
# COMPACT_ATOMS: atom_id res chain seq x y z
N MET A 1 -25.15 12.35 5.00
CA MET A 1 -23.70 12.45 4.68
C MET A 1 -23.27 11.16 4.01
N ALA A 2 -23.16 10.01 4.67
CA ALA A 2 -22.77 8.75 3.97
C ALA A 2 -23.87 8.04 3.14
N LYS A 3 -25.16 8.39 3.26
CA LYS A 3 -26.26 7.69 2.57
C LYS A 3 -26.08 7.59 1.05
N GLU A 4 -25.36 8.53 0.44
CA GLU A 4 -25.16 8.61 -1.02
C GLU A 4 -23.86 7.94 -1.51
N LEU A 5 -22.98 7.44 -0.62
CA LEU A 5 -21.78 6.72 -1.05
C LEU A 5 -22.15 5.37 -1.67
N PRO A 6 -21.70 5.05 -2.90
CA PRO A 6 -21.90 3.72 -3.49
C PRO A 6 -21.28 2.61 -2.65
N ASP A 7 -21.87 1.43 -2.67
CA ASP A 7 -21.36 0.29 -1.89
C ASP A 7 -19.96 -0.13 -2.35
N GLU A 8 -19.62 0.06 -3.63
CA GLU A 8 -18.27 -0.20 -4.16
C GLU A 8 -17.22 0.70 -3.47
N VAL A 9 -17.56 1.97 -3.24
CA VAL A 9 -16.68 2.91 -2.53
C VAL A 9 -16.55 2.51 -1.07
N MET A 10 -17.64 2.00 -0.46
CA MET A 10 -17.61 1.50 0.91
C MET A 10 -16.72 0.26 1.05
N VAL A 11 -16.80 -0.70 0.11
CA VAL A 11 -15.94 -1.89 0.12
C VAL A 11 -14.47 -1.51 0.05
N VAL A 12 -14.11 -0.56 -0.83
CA VAL A 12 -12.71 -0.11 -0.94
C VAL A 12 -12.26 0.64 0.32
N LEU A 13 -13.09 1.54 0.85
CA LEU A 13 -12.79 2.27 2.09
C LEU A 13 -12.62 1.32 3.29
N VAL A 14 -13.40 0.24 3.35
CA VAL A 14 -13.25 -0.78 4.39
C VAL A 14 -11.93 -1.54 4.21
N GLY A 15 -11.57 -1.94 2.99
CA GLY A 15 -10.28 -2.61 2.74
C GLY A 15 -9.08 -1.73 3.10
N ASP A 16 -9.13 -0.43 2.76
CA ASP A 16 -8.13 0.55 3.21
C ASP A 16 -8.09 0.60 4.75
N MET A 17 -9.23 0.75 5.42
CA MET A 17 -9.30 0.82 6.89
C MET A 17 -8.79 -0.46 7.59
N VAL A 18 -9.15 -1.64 7.09
CA VAL A 18 -8.69 -2.94 7.61
C VAL A 18 -7.17 -3.05 7.50
N THR A 19 -6.59 -2.51 6.41
CA THR A 19 -5.14 -2.42 6.24
C THR A 19 -4.54 -1.51 7.32
N GLU A 20 -5.09 -0.31 7.52
CA GLU A 20 -4.60 0.60 8.58
C GLU A 20 -4.64 -0.01 10.00
N GLU A 21 -5.70 -0.75 10.33
CA GLU A 21 -5.87 -1.36 11.66
C GLU A 21 -4.88 -2.51 11.93
N ALA A 22 -4.24 -3.06 10.89
CA ALA A 22 -3.20 -4.07 11.03
C ALA A 22 -1.81 -3.49 11.43
N LEU A 23 -1.78 -2.22 11.87
CA LEU A 23 -0.60 -1.49 12.32
C LEU A 23 0.36 -2.25 13.26
N PRO A 24 -0.08 -3.09 14.23
CA PRO A 24 0.84 -3.87 15.06
C PRO A 24 1.79 -4.75 14.23
N THR A 25 1.32 -5.29 13.10
CA THR A 25 2.12 -6.08 12.17
C THR A 25 3.20 -5.22 11.51
N TYR A 26 2.89 -3.99 11.15
CA TYR A 26 3.81 -3.10 10.43
C TYR A 26 4.91 -2.56 11.34
N GLN A 27 4.56 -2.18 12.57
CA GLN A 27 5.58 -1.84 13.58
C GLN A 27 6.48 -3.05 13.88
N THR A 28 5.90 -4.25 13.97
CA THR A 28 6.67 -5.48 14.15
C THR A 28 7.67 -5.68 13.02
N LEU A 29 7.24 -5.52 11.76
CA LEU A 29 8.10 -5.60 10.59
C LEU A 29 9.27 -4.60 10.66
N LEU A 30 9.00 -3.31 10.92
CA LEU A 30 10.05 -2.30 11.06
C LEU A 30 11.08 -2.69 12.13
N ASN A 31 10.61 -3.21 13.26
CA ASN A 31 11.46 -3.67 14.36
C ASN A 31 12.18 -5.00 14.09
N THR A 32 11.99 -5.62 12.91
CA THR A 32 12.82 -6.77 12.49
C THR A 32 14.08 -6.36 11.73
N PHE A 33 14.18 -5.13 11.24
CA PHE A 33 15.29 -4.69 10.39
C PHE A 33 16.58 -4.56 11.19
N GLU A 34 17.62 -5.28 10.76
CA GLU A 34 18.90 -5.33 11.45
C GLU A 34 19.54 -3.94 11.53
N GLY A 35 19.85 -3.49 12.74
CA GLY A 35 20.45 -2.18 13.00
C GLY A 35 19.47 -1.00 12.97
N CYS A 36 18.18 -1.24 12.69
CA CYS A 36 17.11 -0.24 12.70
C CYS A 36 15.98 -0.57 13.70
N ASP A 37 16.16 -1.59 14.52
CA ASP A 37 15.17 -2.13 15.45
C ASP A 37 15.03 -1.31 16.75
N ASP A 38 13.97 -1.60 17.51
CA ASP A 38 13.76 -1.12 18.89
C ASP A 38 13.79 -2.29 19.88
N PRO A 39 14.98 -2.69 20.37
CA PRO A 39 15.13 -3.94 21.13
C PRO A 39 14.54 -3.89 22.54
N ILE A 40 14.22 -2.70 23.06
CA ILE A 40 13.71 -2.52 24.43
C ILE A 40 12.40 -1.74 24.49
N GLY A 41 11.80 -1.41 23.34
CA GLY A 41 10.55 -0.65 23.22
C GLY A 41 10.66 0.85 23.56
N ASN A 42 11.86 1.31 23.94
CA ASN A 42 12.14 2.72 24.20
C ASN A 42 13.62 3.08 23.91
N ALA A 43 14.30 2.34 23.02
CA ALA A 43 15.69 2.63 22.69
C ALA A 43 15.86 4.09 22.22
N ASP A 44 16.96 4.72 22.64
CA ASP A 44 17.27 6.12 22.32
C ASP A 44 18.03 6.27 20.98
N THR A 45 17.71 5.43 20.01
CA THR A 45 18.28 5.50 18.66
C THR A 45 17.37 6.32 17.73
N PRO A 46 17.92 6.99 16.70
CA PRO A 46 17.10 7.66 15.68
C PRO A 46 16.09 6.72 15.01
N TRP A 47 16.49 5.47 14.74
CA TRP A 47 15.62 4.46 14.12
C TRP A 47 14.46 4.05 15.01
N ALA A 48 14.71 3.76 16.29
CA ALA A 48 13.66 3.42 17.23
C ALA A 48 12.69 4.59 17.47
N LYS A 49 13.21 5.84 17.51
CA LYS A 49 12.38 7.05 17.55
C LYS A 49 11.53 7.23 16.30
N TRP A 50 12.09 6.96 15.11
CA TRP A 50 11.35 6.97 13.86
C TRP A 50 10.25 5.92 13.87
N SER A 51 10.56 4.65 14.16
CA SER A 51 9.58 3.55 14.23
C SER A 51 8.40 3.90 15.13
N ARG A 52 8.66 4.30 16.39
CA ARG A 52 7.59 4.70 17.33
C ARG A 52 6.84 5.97 16.88
N GLY A 53 7.56 6.95 16.33
CA GLY A 53 6.98 8.20 15.84
C GLY A 53 6.03 7.98 14.66
N TRP A 54 6.50 7.25 13.64
CA TRP A 54 5.71 6.81 12.48
C TRP A 54 4.47 6.03 12.96
N THR A 55 4.64 4.99 13.79
CA THR A 55 3.49 4.22 14.32
C THR A 55 2.48 5.09 15.07
N SER A 56 2.93 6.10 15.81
CA SER A 56 2.01 7.03 16.50
C SER A 56 1.22 7.91 15.53
N GLU A 57 1.78 8.21 14.36
CA GLU A 57 1.08 8.93 13.31
C GLU A 57 0.07 8.02 12.60
N GLU A 58 0.48 6.81 12.21
CA GLU A 58 -0.34 5.77 11.56
C GLU A 58 -1.56 5.37 12.36
N ASN A 59 -1.43 5.23 13.69
CA ASN A 59 -2.53 4.81 14.55
C ASN A 59 -3.79 5.68 14.34
N ARG A 60 -3.60 6.97 14.02
CA ARG A 60 -4.71 7.91 13.81
C ARG A 60 -5.50 7.62 12.53
N HIS A 61 -4.93 6.93 11.54
CA HIS A 61 -5.58 6.64 10.27
C HIS A 61 -6.68 5.60 10.47
N GLY A 62 -6.33 4.43 10.99
CA GLY A 62 -7.28 3.38 11.38
C GLY A 62 -8.33 3.91 12.35
N ASP A 63 -7.90 4.60 13.41
CA ASP A 63 -8.80 5.22 14.40
C ASP A 63 -9.89 6.11 13.79
N LEU A 64 -9.52 6.92 12.80
CA LEU A 64 -10.41 7.89 12.16
C LEU A 64 -11.35 7.20 11.18
N LEU A 65 -10.83 6.30 10.35
CA LEU A 65 -11.60 5.54 9.38
C LEU A 65 -12.58 4.58 10.06
N ASN A 66 -12.17 3.91 11.14
CA ASN A 66 -13.02 3.03 11.94
C ASN A 66 -14.23 3.79 12.50
N LYS A 67 -13.99 4.90 13.19
CA LYS A 67 -15.07 5.72 13.77
C LYS A 67 -15.96 6.32 12.69
N TYR A 68 -15.39 6.70 11.54
CA TYR A 68 -16.19 7.14 10.39
C TYR A 68 -17.12 6.03 9.91
N LEU A 69 -16.58 4.84 9.60
CA LEU A 69 -17.33 3.67 9.11
C LEU A 69 -18.42 3.26 10.10
N TYR A 70 -18.09 3.19 11.40
CA TYR A 70 -19.04 2.91 12.47
C TYR A 70 -20.23 3.89 12.47
N LEU A 71 -19.94 5.20 12.43
CA LEU A 71 -20.98 6.24 12.45
C LEU A 71 -21.81 6.31 11.16
N THR A 72 -21.32 5.78 10.04
CA THR A 72 -22.10 5.75 8.80
C THR A 72 -23.33 4.83 8.90
N GLY A 73 -23.24 3.76 9.68
CA GLY A 73 -24.26 2.71 9.77
C GLY A 73 -24.49 1.93 8.46
N LYS A 74 -23.58 2.00 7.48
CA LYS A 74 -23.70 1.30 6.19
C LYS A 74 -22.97 -0.05 6.14
N CYS A 75 -22.07 -0.27 7.10
CA CYS A 75 -21.18 -1.42 7.14
C CYS A 75 -21.51 -2.34 8.32
N ASP A 76 -21.20 -3.62 8.13
CA ASP A 76 -21.19 -4.62 9.19
C ASP A 76 -19.89 -4.52 9.99
N MET A 77 -19.88 -3.72 11.05
CA MET A 77 -18.69 -3.53 11.88
C MET A 77 -18.22 -4.83 12.52
N ARG A 78 -19.11 -5.78 12.80
CA ARG A 78 -18.70 -7.10 13.34
C ARG A 78 -17.91 -7.87 12.30
N ALA A 79 -18.36 -7.90 11.05
CA ALA A 79 -17.62 -8.57 9.97
C ALA A 79 -16.23 -7.93 9.77
N ILE A 80 -16.17 -6.61 9.80
CA ILE A 80 -14.92 -5.85 9.67
C ILE A 80 -13.95 -6.15 10.84
N GLU A 81 -14.43 -6.12 12.07
CA GLU A 81 -13.63 -6.43 13.27
C GLU A 81 -13.08 -7.87 13.23
N VAL A 82 -13.87 -8.83 12.74
CA VAL A 82 -13.41 -10.21 12.51
C VAL A 82 -12.31 -10.26 11.45
N THR A 83 -12.45 -9.51 10.35
CA THR A 83 -11.39 -9.41 9.33
C THR A 83 -10.11 -8.84 9.90
N ILE A 84 -10.18 -7.74 10.68
CA ILE A 84 -9.02 -7.13 11.33
C ILE A 84 -8.34 -8.15 12.25
N GLN A 85 -9.13 -8.86 13.07
CA GLN A 85 -8.61 -9.90 13.97
C GLN A 85 -7.86 -10.99 13.21
N HIS A 86 -8.43 -11.50 12.11
CA HIS A 86 -7.75 -12.50 11.27
C HIS A 86 -6.48 -11.94 10.64
N LEU A 87 -6.53 -10.72 10.07
CA LEU A 87 -5.38 -10.14 9.39
C LEU A 87 -4.20 -9.92 10.36
N ILE A 88 -4.45 -9.38 11.55
CA ILE A 88 -3.40 -9.24 12.58
C ILE A 88 -2.86 -10.60 13.00
N THR A 89 -3.72 -11.61 13.15
CA THR A 89 -3.31 -12.97 13.55
C THR A 89 -2.47 -13.66 12.47
N SER A 90 -2.86 -13.50 11.20
CA SER A 90 -2.12 -14.03 10.05
C SER A 90 -0.77 -13.34 9.85
N GLY A 91 -0.68 -12.07 10.25
CA GLY A 91 0.50 -11.25 10.04
C GLY A 91 0.72 -10.96 8.55
N PHE A 92 1.94 -10.54 8.23
CA PHE A 92 2.34 -10.17 6.89
C PHE A 92 3.84 -10.45 6.70
N ASN A 93 4.24 -10.95 5.52
CA ASN A 93 5.64 -11.18 5.20
C ASN A 93 5.97 -10.62 3.79
N PRO A 94 6.60 -9.44 3.69
CA PRO A 94 7.06 -8.87 2.42
C PRO A 94 8.34 -9.53 1.87
N ASP A 95 8.80 -10.63 2.48
CA ASP A 95 10.14 -11.19 2.26
C ASP A 95 11.25 -10.13 2.45
N ALA A 96 11.13 -9.30 3.49
CA ALA A 96 12.12 -8.26 3.79
C ALA A 96 13.44 -8.84 4.37
N GLN A 97 13.47 -10.11 4.77
CA GLN A 97 14.68 -10.82 5.23
C GLN A 97 15.47 -10.10 6.34
N LYS A 98 14.81 -9.27 7.16
CA LYS A 98 15.43 -8.37 8.15
C LYS A 98 16.39 -7.34 7.54
N ASP A 99 16.41 -7.20 6.22
CA ASP A 99 17.28 -6.32 5.49
C ASP A 99 16.65 -4.91 5.38
N PRO A 100 17.29 -3.86 5.97
CA PRO A 100 16.79 -2.51 5.86
C PRO A 100 16.74 -1.98 4.42
N TYR A 101 17.56 -2.49 3.49
CA TYR A 101 17.52 -2.07 2.08
C TYR A 101 16.20 -2.51 1.46
N ARG A 102 15.82 -3.77 1.65
CA ARG A 102 14.52 -4.31 1.23
C ARG A 102 13.39 -3.57 1.94
N GLY A 103 13.52 -3.38 3.25
CA GLY A 103 12.55 -2.66 4.07
C GLY A 103 12.25 -1.26 3.56
N PHE A 104 13.26 -0.44 3.30
CA PHE A 104 13.07 0.95 2.88
C PHE A 104 12.62 1.11 1.42
N VAL A 105 13.01 0.20 0.52
CA VAL A 105 12.42 0.13 -0.82
C VAL A 105 10.94 -0.25 -0.73
N TYR A 106 10.60 -1.23 0.11
CA TYR A 106 9.23 -1.69 0.32
C TYR A 106 8.34 -0.56 0.85
N THR A 107 8.75 0.10 1.94
CA THR A 107 7.98 1.18 2.55
C THR A 107 7.90 2.41 1.63
N SER A 108 8.96 2.77 0.92
CA SER A 108 8.91 3.84 -0.10
C SER A 108 7.85 3.59 -1.18
N PHE A 109 7.65 2.33 -1.55
CA PHE A 109 6.63 1.92 -2.50
C PHE A 109 5.24 1.97 -1.87
N GLN A 110 5.06 1.34 -0.70
CA GLN A 110 3.76 1.20 -0.04
C GLN A 110 3.17 2.54 0.38
N GLU A 111 3.96 3.43 0.97
CA GLU A 111 3.51 4.77 1.37
C GLU A 111 3.00 5.60 0.18
N ARG A 112 3.61 5.39 -0.99
CA ARG A 112 3.11 6.01 -2.22
C ARG A 112 1.81 5.35 -2.69
N ALA A 113 1.69 4.03 -2.56
CA ALA A 113 0.48 3.29 -2.93
C ALA A 113 -0.71 3.71 -2.05
N THR A 114 -0.55 3.79 -0.74
CA THR A 114 -1.61 4.21 0.20
C THR A 114 -1.98 5.66 -0.02
N LYS A 115 -1.02 6.56 -0.23
CA LYS A 115 -1.27 7.95 -0.65
C LYS A 115 -2.15 8.04 -1.89
N VAL A 116 -1.87 7.23 -2.92
CA VAL A 116 -2.68 7.17 -4.15
C VAL A 116 -4.08 6.65 -3.86
N SER A 117 -4.19 5.53 -3.11
CA SER A 117 -5.47 4.94 -2.72
C SER A 117 -6.35 5.95 -1.98
N HIS A 118 -5.86 6.51 -0.87
CA HIS A 118 -6.57 7.50 -0.06
C HIS A 118 -6.95 8.74 -0.87
N SER A 119 -6.05 9.25 -1.71
CA SER A 119 -6.36 10.40 -2.57
C SER A 119 -7.51 10.11 -3.53
N ASN A 120 -7.55 8.91 -4.12
CA ASN A 120 -8.58 8.51 -5.07
C ASN A 120 -9.92 8.22 -4.37
N VAL A 121 -9.93 7.53 -3.23
CA VAL A 121 -11.13 7.36 -2.42
C VAL A 121 -11.71 8.71 -1.99
N GLY A 122 -10.85 9.63 -1.52
CA GLY A 122 -11.27 10.97 -1.16
C GLY A 122 -11.87 11.76 -2.34
N ARG A 123 -11.36 11.57 -3.55
CA ARG A 123 -11.93 12.14 -4.78
C ARG A 123 -13.31 11.56 -5.07
N LEU A 124 -13.48 10.24 -5.02
CA LEU A 124 -14.76 9.55 -5.23
C LEU A 124 -15.80 9.99 -4.20
N ALA A 125 -15.41 10.06 -2.93
CA ALA A 125 -16.26 10.56 -1.85
C ALA A 125 -16.74 11.99 -2.13
N GLY A 126 -15.85 12.87 -2.60
CA GLY A 126 -16.20 14.24 -2.99
C GLY A 126 -17.19 14.31 -4.15
N ILE A 127 -17.05 13.44 -5.16
CA ILE A 127 -18.00 13.32 -6.28
C ILE A 127 -19.38 12.86 -5.78
N ALA A 128 -19.40 11.92 -4.84
CA ALA A 128 -20.61 11.43 -4.19
C ALA A 128 -21.18 12.37 -3.11
N GLY A 129 -20.64 13.60 -2.98
CA GLY A 129 -21.15 14.62 -2.07
C GLY A 129 -20.67 14.53 -0.61
N ASP A 130 -19.82 13.56 -0.26
CA ASP A 130 -19.27 13.44 1.10
C ASP A 130 -17.97 14.25 1.25
N SER A 131 -18.13 15.55 1.53
CA SER A 131 -17.01 16.47 1.74
C SER A 131 -16.18 16.17 3.00
N ASN A 132 -16.77 15.51 4.00
CA ASN A 132 -16.08 15.15 5.23
C ASN A 132 -15.13 13.98 4.99
N LEU A 133 -15.61 12.90 4.34
CA LEU A 133 -14.75 11.78 3.97
C LEU A 133 -13.63 12.22 3.03
N ARG A 134 -13.92 13.08 2.04
CA ARG A 134 -12.88 13.68 1.20
C ARG A 134 -11.77 14.35 2.03
N ARG A 135 -12.14 15.10 3.08
CA ARG A 135 -11.18 15.79 3.95
C ARG A 135 -10.41 14.80 4.84
N ILE A 136 -11.05 13.74 5.32
CA ILE A 136 -10.42 12.66 6.07
C ILE A 136 -9.33 12.00 5.23
N CYS A 137 -9.69 11.49 4.04
CA CYS A 137 -8.73 10.83 3.16
C CYS A 137 -7.59 11.78 2.73
N ALA A 138 -7.87 13.06 2.50
CA ALA A 138 -6.83 14.04 2.17
C ALA A 138 -5.86 14.32 3.33
N LYS A 139 -6.30 14.13 4.59
CA LYS A 139 -5.42 14.26 5.76
C LYS A 139 -4.50 13.05 5.88
N ILE A 140 -5.07 11.85 5.74
CA ILE A 140 -4.33 10.59 5.73
C ILE A 140 -3.28 10.62 4.62
N ALA A 141 -3.68 10.88 3.37
CA ALA A 141 -2.75 10.98 2.23
C ALA A 141 -1.65 12.06 2.39
N GLY A 142 -1.87 13.06 3.24
CA GLY A 142 -0.87 14.07 3.59
C GLY A 142 0.18 13.56 4.57
N ASP A 143 -0.18 12.61 5.44
CA ASP A 143 0.74 11.89 6.31
C ASP A 143 1.58 10.92 5.47
N GLU A 144 0.93 10.10 4.62
CA GLU A 144 1.59 9.17 3.69
C GLU A 144 2.64 9.86 2.82
N ALA A 145 2.34 11.07 2.32
CA ALA A 145 3.28 11.84 1.51
C ALA A 145 4.55 12.26 2.29
N ARG A 146 4.45 12.45 3.61
CA ARG A 146 5.60 12.75 4.47
C ARG A 146 6.39 11.49 4.78
N HIS A 147 5.73 10.36 5.02
CA HIS A 147 6.38 9.07 5.27
C HIS A 147 7.07 8.55 4.02
N GLU A 148 6.40 8.58 2.86
CA GLU A 148 6.97 8.34 1.53
C GLU A 148 8.28 9.10 1.38
N LYS A 149 8.27 10.40 1.66
CA LYS A 149 9.46 11.25 1.53
C LYS A 149 10.58 10.82 2.48
N ALA A 150 10.26 10.42 3.71
CA ALA A 150 11.27 9.99 4.68
C ALA A 150 11.95 8.68 4.23
N TYR A 151 11.18 7.65 3.84
CA TYR A 151 11.75 6.40 3.35
C TYR A 151 12.55 6.57 2.06
N GLN A 152 12.08 7.43 1.15
CA GLN A 152 12.85 7.78 -0.06
C GLN A 152 14.21 8.41 0.29
N LEU A 153 14.27 9.25 1.33
CA LEU A 153 15.53 9.85 1.80
C LEU A 153 16.46 8.80 2.42
N PHE A 154 15.94 7.77 3.09
CA PHE A 154 16.77 6.67 3.59
C PHE A 154 17.43 5.91 2.44
N SER A 155 16.65 5.56 1.40
CA SER A 155 17.19 4.94 0.18
C SER A 155 18.18 5.84 -0.56
N GLU A 156 17.97 7.16 -0.59
CA GLU A 156 18.94 8.11 -1.16
C GLU A 156 20.27 8.12 -0.42
N GLU A 157 20.26 8.05 0.91
CA GLU A 157 21.48 7.94 1.70
C GLU A 157 22.19 6.60 1.51
N ILE A 158 21.44 5.52 1.28
CA ILE A 158 22.02 4.22 0.91
C ILE A 158 22.69 4.32 -0.46
N LEU A 159 22.05 4.89 -1.49
CA LEU A 159 22.64 5.02 -2.83
C LEU A 159 23.95 5.81 -2.84
N LYS A 160 24.11 6.78 -1.93
CA LYS A 160 25.38 7.52 -1.80
C LYS A 160 26.53 6.67 -1.26
N ARG A 161 26.22 5.60 -0.53
CA ARG A 161 27.20 4.80 0.23
C ARG A 161 27.42 3.42 -0.38
N ASP A 162 26.36 2.81 -0.86
CA ASP A 162 26.30 1.45 -1.41
C ASP A 162 25.28 1.40 -2.56
N PRO A 163 25.59 2.06 -3.70
CA PRO A 163 24.68 2.12 -4.83
C PRO A 163 24.41 0.74 -5.44
N ASP A 164 25.44 -0.11 -5.53
CA ASP A 164 25.35 -1.48 -6.04
C ASP A 164 24.38 -2.31 -5.19
N GLY A 165 24.54 -2.30 -3.86
CA GLY A 165 23.68 -3.06 -2.95
C GLY A 165 22.20 -2.69 -3.08
N LEU A 166 21.87 -1.40 -3.13
CA LEU A 166 20.47 -0.99 -3.25
C LEU A 166 19.87 -1.30 -4.63
N ILE A 167 20.63 -1.11 -5.71
CA ILE A 167 20.16 -1.41 -7.07
C ILE A 167 19.86 -2.91 -7.20
N MET A 168 20.78 -3.75 -6.74
CA MET A 168 20.60 -5.20 -6.76
C MET A 168 19.38 -5.63 -5.95
N THR A 169 19.19 -5.05 -4.77
CA THR A 169 18.04 -5.29 -3.91
C THR A 169 16.74 -4.86 -4.55
N PHE A 170 16.68 -3.64 -5.10
CA PHE A 170 15.48 -3.14 -5.75
C PHE A 170 15.11 -3.99 -6.98
N GLY A 171 16.11 -4.38 -7.77
CA GLY A 171 15.96 -5.28 -8.91
C GLY A 171 15.37 -6.64 -8.53
N ASP A 172 15.87 -7.24 -7.46
CA ASP A 172 15.36 -8.50 -6.91
C ASP A 172 13.90 -8.36 -6.44
N MET A 173 13.58 -7.34 -5.64
CA MET A 173 12.21 -7.09 -5.18
C MET A 173 11.23 -6.87 -6.34
N MET A 174 11.67 -6.19 -7.41
CA MET A 174 10.86 -5.98 -8.60
C MET A 174 10.58 -7.26 -9.40
N ARG A 175 11.43 -8.28 -9.28
CA ARG A 175 11.16 -9.63 -9.84
C ARG A 175 10.16 -10.41 -9.00
N GLY A 176 10.21 -10.26 -7.67
CA GLY A 176 9.25 -10.86 -6.73
C GLY A 176 7.88 -10.19 -6.69
N GLN A 177 7.78 -8.96 -7.22
CA GLN A 177 6.64 -8.06 -7.05
C GLN A 177 6.45 -7.59 -5.60
N ILE A 178 5.96 -6.36 -5.43
CA ILE A 178 5.71 -5.81 -4.11
C ILE A 178 4.40 -6.38 -3.57
N VAL A 179 4.52 -7.13 -2.48
CA VAL A 179 3.42 -7.78 -1.79
C VAL A 179 2.57 -6.76 -1.04
N MET A 180 1.24 -6.84 -1.16
CA MET A 180 0.35 -5.94 -0.42
C MET A 180 0.19 -6.39 1.04
N PRO A 181 0.25 -5.48 2.03
CA PRO A 181 0.22 -5.84 3.44
C PRO A 181 -1.01 -6.64 3.89
N ALA A 182 -2.14 -6.42 3.21
CA ALA A 182 -3.42 -7.03 3.53
C ALA A 182 -3.79 -8.20 2.60
N GLU A 183 -2.84 -8.80 1.88
CA GLU A 183 -3.11 -9.93 0.96
C GLU A 183 -3.76 -11.14 1.65
N LEU A 184 -3.55 -11.31 2.96
CA LEU A 184 -4.11 -12.38 3.77
C LEU A 184 -5.44 -12.00 4.46
N MET A 185 -6.10 -10.92 4.02
CA MET A 185 -7.39 -10.51 4.58
C MET A 185 -8.45 -11.58 4.34
N THR A 186 -9.25 -11.88 5.37
CA THR A 186 -10.40 -12.78 5.28
C THR A 186 -11.40 -12.48 6.39
N ASP A 187 -12.69 -12.62 6.11
CA ASP A 187 -13.76 -12.57 7.11
C ASP A 187 -14.03 -13.93 7.79
N GLY A 188 -13.23 -14.94 7.46
CA GLY A 188 -13.38 -16.32 7.94
C GLY A 188 -14.35 -17.17 7.10
N VAL A 189 -14.93 -16.61 6.04
CA VAL A 189 -15.83 -17.31 5.11
C VAL A 189 -15.30 -17.20 3.68
N ASP A 190 -15.02 -15.99 3.20
CA ASP A 190 -14.45 -15.75 1.88
C ASP A 190 -12.92 -15.88 1.94
N THR A 191 -12.40 -16.89 1.25
CA THR A 191 -10.96 -17.13 1.11
C THR A 191 -10.31 -16.31 0.00
N ASN A 192 -11.10 -15.65 -0.86
CA ASN A 192 -10.61 -14.80 -1.95
C ASN A 192 -10.93 -13.31 -1.70
N MET A 193 -11.07 -12.95 -0.42
CA MET A 193 -11.55 -11.63 -0.02
C MET A 193 -10.63 -10.51 -0.53
N TYR A 194 -9.31 -10.74 -0.50
CA TYR A 194 -8.33 -9.79 -1.03
C TYR A 194 -8.49 -9.59 -2.53
N GLU A 195 -8.61 -10.66 -3.32
CA GLU A 195 -8.79 -10.60 -4.77
C GLU A 195 -10.08 -9.86 -5.14
N ASN A 196 -11.16 -10.16 -4.42
CA ASN A 196 -12.46 -9.52 -4.61
C ASN A 196 -12.38 -8.02 -4.30
N PHE A 197 -11.80 -7.63 -3.15
CA PHE A 197 -11.56 -6.23 -2.79
C PHE A 197 -10.68 -5.52 -3.83
N SER A 198 -9.57 -6.14 -4.24
CA SER A 198 -8.63 -5.57 -5.23
C SER A 198 -9.30 -5.37 -6.59
N ALA A 199 -10.18 -6.28 -7.01
CA ALA A 199 -10.96 -6.13 -8.23
C ALA A 199 -11.89 -4.89 -8.18
N VAL A 200 -12.57 -4.67 -7.06
CA VAL A 200 -13.42 -3.48 -6.85
C VAL A 200 -12.57 -2.19 -6.84
N ALA A 201 -11.43 -2.20 -6.14
CA ALA A 201 -10.50 -1.06 -6.12
C ALA A 201 -9.99 -0.72 -7.52
N GLN A 202 -9.69 -1.73 -8.33
CA GLN A 202 -9.25 -1.56 -9.71
C GLN A 202 -10.39 -1.04 -10.61
N LYS A 203 -11.61 -1.58 -10.48
CA LYS A 203 -12.82 -1.14 -11.20
C LYS A 203 -13.11 0.34 -10.94
N LEU A 204 -12.95 0.80 -9.70
CA LEU A 204 -13.12 2.20 -9.30
C LEU A 204 -11.94 3.11 -9.62
N GLN A 205 -10.84 2.58 -10.15
CA GLN A 205 -9.57 3.31 -10.36
C GLN A 205 -9.05 3.95 -9.07
N VAL A 206 -9.20 3.25 -7.94
CA VAL A 206 -8.61 3.66 -6.65
C VAL A 206 -7.13 3.30 -6.62
N TYR A 207 -6.82 2.05 -6.95
CA TYR A 207 -5.46 1.57 -7.14
C TYR A 207 -5.45 0.48 -8.21
N THR A 208 -4.59 0.62 -9.21
CA THR A 208 -4.54 -0.24 -10.39
C THR A 208 -3.13 -0.71 -10.70
N ALA A 209 -3.02 -1.70 -11.60
CA ALA A 209 -1.72 -2.10 -12.15
C ALA A 209 -0.97 -0.97 -12.89
N ILE A 210 -1.67 0.09 -13.34
CA ILE A 210 -1.02 1.28 -13.90
C ILE A 210 -0.37 2.10 -12.79
N ASP A 211 -1.07 2.32 -11.67
CA ASP A 211 -0.52 3.02 -10.51
C ASP A 211 0.73 2.32 -9.99
N TYR A 212 0.71 0.98 -9.90
CA TYR A 212 1.89 0.18 -9.57
C TYR A 212 3.08 0.50 -10.49
N ALA A 213 2.87 0.54 -11.81
CA ALA A 213 3.92 0.87 -12.77
C ALA A 213 4.42 2.31 -12.62
N GLU A 214 3.52 3.24 -12.32
CA GLU A 214 3.83 4.66 -12.11
C GLU A 214 4.58 4.90 -10.80
N ILE A 215 4.35 4.10 -9.76
CA ILE A 215 5.16 4.11 -8.53
C ILE A 215 6.58 3.66 -8.83
N ILE A 216 6.80 2.58 -9.58
CA ILE A 216 8.15 2.18 -10.00
C ILE A 216 8.83 3.33 -10.74
N GLY A 217 8.15 3.93 -11.72
CA GLY A 217 8.70 5.06 -12.49
C GLY A 217 9.01 6.27 -11.62
N HIS A 218 8.19 6.53 -10.61
CA HIS A 218 8.44 7.57 -9.64
C HIS A 218 9.71 7.31 -8.83
N LEU A 219 9.91 6.10 -8.30
CA LEU A 219 11.09 5.76 -7.51
C LEU A 219 12.37 5.77 -8.35
N VAL A 220 12.33 5.21 -9.57
CA VAL A 220 13.44 5.29 -10.54
C VAL A 220 13.87 6.74 -10.77
N LYS A 221 12.90 7.64 -10.94
CA LYS A 221 13.17 9.07 -11.12
C LYS A 221 13.63 9.76 -9.83
N ARG A 222 13.00 9.45 -8.69
CA ARG A 222 13.31 10.07 -7.39
C ARG A 222 14.75 9.80 -6.97
N TRP A 223 15.21 8.58 -7.23
CA TRP A 223 16.55 8.11 -6.93
C TRP A 223 17.56 8.33 -8.07
N ASP A 224 17.13 9.01 -9.14
CA ASP A 224 17.96 9.37 -10.29
C ASP A 224 18.74 8.19 -10.90
N LEU A 225 18.11 7.01 -10.94
CA LEU A 225 18.78 5.78 -11.35
C LEU A 225 19.27 5.82 -12.80
N GLU A 226 18.69 6.69 -13.66
CA GLU A 226 19.13 6.83 -15.05
C GLU A 226 20.53 7.45 -15.16
N ASN A 227 20.90 8.32 -14.22
CA ASN A 227 22.17 9.08 -14.23
C ASN A 227 23.17 8.59 -13.19
N LEU A 228 22.89 7.47 -12.52
CA LEU A 228 23.79 6.90 -11.53
C LEU A 228 25.02 6.28 -12.23
N GLU A 229 26.21 6.69 -11.81
CA GLU A 229 27.49 6.28 -12.39
C GLU A 229 28.35 5.52 -11.36
N GLY A 230 29.42 4.87 -11.83
CA GLY A 230 30.41 4.22 -10.96
C GLY A 230 29.99 2.85 -10.41
N LEU A 231 28.98 2.22 -11.02
CA LEU A 231 28.45 0.92 -10.63
C LEU A 231 29.34 -0.24 -11.14
N SER A 232 29.26 -1.39 -10.46
CA SER A 232 29.77 -2.64 -11.05
C SER A 232 29.01 -3.03 -12.33
N PRO A 233 29.60 -3.88 -13.19
CA PRO A 233 28.91 -4.39 -14.38
C PRO A 233 27.56 -5.07 -14.09
N GLU A 234 27.46 -5.78 -12.98
CA GLU A 234 26.24 -6.44 -12.53
C GLU A 234 25.17 -5.41 -12.13
N ALA A 235 25.54 -4.42 -11.32
CA ALA A 235 24.64 -3.35 -10.90
C ALA A 235 24.20 -2.46 -12.07
N GLU A 236 25.07 -2.21 -13.05
CA GLU A 236 24.71 -1.45 -14.26
C GLU A 236 23.62 -2.16 -15.08
N LYS A 237 23.74 -3.48 -15.25
CA LYS A 237 22.71 -4.29 -15.91
C LYS A 237 21.39 -4.25 -15.17
N GLU A 238 21.44 -4.27 -13.84
CA GLU A 238 20.25 -4.23 -12.99
C GLU A 238 19.58 -2.86 -13.00
N ARG A 239 20.37 -1.77 -12.97
CA ARG A 239 19.92 -0.39 -13.16
C ARG A 239 19.19 -0.22 -14.50
N GLU A 240 19.74 -0.75 -15.58
CA GLU A 240 19.08 -0.76 -16.90
C GLU A 240 17.74 -1.50 -16.88
N TYR A 241 17.67 -2.64 -16.20
CA TYR A 241 16.44 -3.40 -16.04
C TYR A 241 15.38 -2.56 -15.31
N LEU A 242 15.74 -1.96 -14.18
CA LEU A 242 14.87 -1.09 -13.38
C LEU A 242 14.36 0.10 -14.18
N CYS A 243 15.21 0.80 -14.94
CA CYS A 243 14.80 1.97 -15.73
C CYS A 243 13.80 1.62 -16.85
N LYS A 244 13.86 0.40 -17.39
CA LYS A 244 12.93 -0.09 -18.42
C LYS A 244 11.63 -0.62 -17.83
N LEU A 245 11.60 -0.93 -16.54
CA LEU A 245 10.52 -1.65 -15.87
C LEU A 245 9.18 -0.90 -15.83
N PRO A 246 9.12 0.41 -15.53
CA PRO A 246 7.87 1.18 -15.51
C PRO A 246 7.12 1.08 -16.84
N THR A 247 7.84 1.26 -17.96
CA THR A 247 7.26 1.16 -19.30
C THR A 247 6.77 -0.25 -19.61
N ARG A 248 7.51 -1.27 -19.16
CA ARG A 248 7.13 -2.68 -19.35
C ARG A 248 5.83 -3.00 -18.60
N TYR A 249 5.75 -2.67 -17.31
CA TYR A 249 4.55 -2.93 -16.49
C TYR A 249 3.34 -2.15 -16.99
N LYS A 250 3.50 -0.88 -17.37
CA LYS A 250 2.42 -0.06 -17.94
C LYS A 250 1.83 -0.70 -19.20
N LYS A 251 2.68 -1.13 -20.15
CA LYS A 251 2.23 -1.82 -21.37
C LYS A 251 1.51 -3.15 -21.07
N LEU A 252 1.95 -3.90 -20.05
CA LEU A 252 1.29 -5.14 -19.63
C LEU A 252 -0.08 -4.87 -19.02
N ALA A 253 -0.19 -3.86 -18.15
CA ALA A 253 -1.45 -3.43 -17.55
C ALA A 253 -2.46 -2.99 -18.63
N GLU A 254 -2.05 -2.12 -19.56
CA GLU A 254 -2.89 -1.66 -20.67
C GLU A 254 -3.37 -2.81 -21.55
N ARG A 255 -2.50 -3.79 -21.85
CA ARG A 255 -2.87 -4.99 -22.62
C ARG A 255 -3.90 -5.84 -21.90
N SER A 256 -3.73 -6.06 -20.60
CA SER A 256 -4.67 -6.81 -19.77
C SER A 256 -6.05 -6.15 -19.74
N MET A 257 -6.09 -4.83 -19.48
CA MET A 257 -7.32 -4.04 -19.48
C MET A 257 -8.03 -4.04 -20.84
N ASN A 258 -7.27 -3.88 -21.94
CA ASN A 258 -7.83 -3.91 -23.30
C ASN A 258 -8.37 -5.30 -23.67
N ARG A 259 -7.76 -6.38 -23.15
CA ARG A 259 -8.25 -7.74 -23.35
C ARG A 259 -9.60 -7.94 -22.65
N LYS A 260 -9.71 -7.57 -21.37
CA LYS A 260 -10.99 -7.64 -20.62
C LYS A 260 -12.12 -6.90 -21.36
N LYS A 261 -11.85 -5.67 -21.80
CA LYS A 261 -12.82 -4.87 -22.59
C LYS A 261 -13.25 -5.54 -23.91
N LYS A 262 -12.33 -6.21 -24.61
CA LYS A 262 -12.65 -6.88 -25.89
C LYS A 262 -13.53 -8.11 -25.73
N VAL A 263 -13.44 -8.79 -24.58
CA VAL A 263 -14.19 -10.03 -24.33
C VAL A 263 -15.57 -9.72 -23.73
N ASN A 264 -15.90 -8.43 -23.45
CA ASN A 264 -17.08 -8.05 -22.65
C ASN A 264 -17.18 -8.87 -21.36
N GLU A 265 -16.03 -9.18 -20.77
CA GLU A 265 -15.96 -9.90 -19.51
C GLU A 265 -16.32 -8.89 -18.41
N GLU A 266 -17.59 -8.88 -18.03
CA GLU A 266 -18.03 -8.16 -16.84
C GLU A 266 -17.44 -8.85 -15.61
N ASP A 267 -16.85 -8.07 -14.71
CA ASP A 267 -16.41 -8.62 -13.44
C ASP A 267 -17.66 -9.14 -12.70
N PRO A 268 -17.64 -10.38 -12.18
CA PRO A 268 -18.80 -10.97 -11.54
C PRO A 268 -19.22 -10.13 -10.32
N GLU A 269 -20.53 -10.01 -10.09
CA GLU A 269 -21.03 -9.40 -8.84
C GLU A 269 -20.63 -10.28 -7.65
N VAL A 270 -19.96 -9.67 -6.66
CA VAL A 270 -19.49 -10.37 -5.46
C VAL A 270 -20.21 -9.81 -4.24
N ALA A 271 -20.72 -10.69 -3.38
CA ALA A 271 -21.29 -10.30 -2.10
C ALA A 271 -20.20 -10.09 -1.05
N PHE A 272 -20.24 -8.99 -0.31
CA PHE A 272 -19.28 -8.69 0.76
C PHE A 272 -19.96 -8.68 2.13
N SER A 273 -19.39 -9.41 3.10
CA SER A 273 -19.85 -9.40 4.48
C SER A 273 -19.76 -8.02 5.12
N TRP A 274 -18.74 -7.22 4.77
CA TRP A 274 -18.54 -5.84 5.22
C TRP A 274 -19.70 -4.90 4.95
N ILE A 275 -20.55 -5.22 3.98
CA ILE A 275 -21.75 -4.44 3.61
C ILE A 275 -23.02 -5.29 3.77
N HIS A 276 -23.10 -6.11 4.81
CA HIS A 276 -24.25 -6.95 5.14
C HIS A 276 -24.68 -7.90 3.99
N GLY A 277 -23.71 -8.39 3.21
CA GLY A 277 -23.96 -9.34 2.11
C GLY A 277 -24.54 -8.72 0.84
N ARG A 278 -24.53 -7.39 0.71
CA ARG A 278 -24.86 -6.69 -0.55
C ARG A 278 -23.78 -6.97 -1.61
N THR A 279 -24.15 -6.89 -2.88
CA THR A 279 -23.30 -7.22 -4.04
C THR A 279 -22.76 -5.96 -4.74
N VAL A 280 -21.54 -6.07 -5.29
CA VAL A 280 -20.80 -5.01 -6.01
C VAL A 280 -19.98 -5.54 -7.19
#